data_AF-A0A7K2X700-F1
#
_entry.id   AF-A0A7K2X700-F1
#
_cell.length_a   1.000
_cell.length_b   1.000
_cell.length_c   1.000
_cell.angle_alpha   90.00
_cell.angle_beta   90.00
_cell.angle_gamma   90.00
#
_symmetry.space_group_name_H-M   'P 1'
#
loop_
_entity.id
_entity.type
_entity.pdbx_description
1 polymer ?
#
loop_
_entity_poly.entity_id
_entity_poly.type
_entity_poly.pdbx_seq_one_letter_code
_entity_poly.pdbx_strand_id
1 'polypeptide(L)' 'MTAAYDVREVLGDADREACFAVRREVFVEEQGVPKELEYDAYDATAVHVLAVRADGLPLGTGRLLHGADAAGKTG' A
#
# COMPACT_ATOMS: atom_id res chain seq x y z
N MET A 1 19.27 -11.53 -12.51
CA MET A 1 19.46 -11.55 -11.04
C MET A 1 18.28 -10.82 -10.45
N THR A 2 17.44 -11.47 -9.67
CA THR A 2 16.42 -10.77 -8.87
C THR A 2 17.16 -9.96 -7.80
N ALA A 3 16.91 -8.66 -7.74
CA ALA A 3 17.42 -7.85 -6.63
C ALA A 3 16.80 -8.37 -5.33
N ALA A 4 17.60 -8.49 -4.27
CA ALA A 4 17.08 -8.80 -2.96
C ALA A 4 16.13 -7.68 -2.50
N TYR A 5 14.95 -8.06 -2.01
CA TYR A 5 13.97 -7.17 -1.42
C TYR A 5 13.54 -7.71 -0.07
N ASP A 6 13.17 -6.80 0.83
CA ASP A 6 12.55 -7.10 2.11
C ASP A 6 11.07 -6.70 2.05
N VAL A 7 10.22 -7.47 2.73
CA VAL A 7 8.79 -7.16 2.87
C VAL A 7 8.47 -7.06 4.33
N ARG A 8 7.88 -5.94 4.74
CA ARG A 8 7.57 -5.67 6.14
C ARG A 8 6.23 -4.98 6.31
N GLU A 9 5.64 -5.21 7.47
CA GLU A 9 4.51 -4.43 7.95
C GLU A 9 4.95 -2.98 8.19
N VAL A 10 4.07 -2.06 7.81
CA VAL A 10 4.28 -0.62 7.94
C VAL A 10 3.70 -0.12 9.25
N LEU A 11 4.58 0.35 10.13
CA LEU A 11 4.22 0.86 11.47
C LEU A 11 4.43 2.37 11.61
N GLY A 12 5.19 3.00 10.70
CA GLY A 12 5.56 4.41 10.77
C GLY A 12 5.01 5.22 9.60
N ASP A 13 4.86 6.54 9.81
CA ASP A 13 4.25 7.43 8.81
C ASP A 13 5.07 7.53 7.52
N ALA A 14 6.40 7.52 7.58
CA ALA A 14 7.27 7.58 6.40
C ALA A 14 7.06 6.39 5.44
N ASP A 15 6.90 5.18 5.98
CA ASP A 15 6.61 4.00 5.17
C ASP A 15 5.18 4.00 4.65
N ARG A 16 4.24 4.57 5.40
CA ARG A 16 2.86 4.72 4.97
C ARG A 16 2.75 5.70 3.80
N GLU A 17 3.52 6.78 3.83
CA GLU A 17 3.69 7.69 2.70
C GLU A 17 4.31 6.98 1.48
N ALA A 18 5.28 6.09 1.68
CA ALA A 18 5.86 5.29 0.61
C ALA A 18 4.84 4.33 -0.03
N CYS A 19 4.01 3.65 0.76
CA CYS A 19 2.87 2.86 0.26
C CYS A 19 1.94 3.72 -0.60
N PHE A 20 1.58 4.90 -0.12
CA PHE A 20 0.69 5.81 -0.82
C PHE A 20 1.29 6.38 -2.10
N ALA A 21 2.61 6.57 -2.17
CA ALA A 21 3.31 6.97 -3.38
C ALA A 21 3.25 5.87 -4.45
N VAL A 22 3.58 4.63 -4.09
CA VAL A 22 3.51 3.47 -5.01
C VAL A 22 2.10 3.29 -5.56
N ARG A 23 1.09 3.36 -4.69
CA ARG A 23 -0.32 3.26 -5.09
C ARG A 23 -0.75 4.36 -6.05
N ARG A 24 -0.34 5.61 -5.80
CA ARG A 24 -0.65 6.73 -6.70
C ARG A 24 -0.05 6.52 -8.08
N GLU A 25 1.22 6.13 -8.16
CA GLU A 25 1.89 5.86 -9.43
C GLU A 25 1.13 4.80 -10.24
N VAL A 26 0.72 3.70 -9.60
CA VAL A 26 0.04 2.60 -10.30
C VAL A 26 -1.44 2.92 -10.57
N PHE A 27 -2.21 3.29 -9.56
CA PHE A 27 -3.66 3.44 -9.72
C PHE A 27 -4.03 4.76 -10.41
N VAL A 28 -3.40 5.88 -10.04
CA VAL A 28 -3.74 7.18 -10.60
C VAL A 28 -3.03 7.41 -11.93
N GLU A 29 -1.71 7.30 -11.96
CA GLU A 29 -0.93 7.67 -13.15
C GLU A 29 -0.98 6.59 -14.24
N GLU A 30 -0.84 5.31 -13.89
CA GLU A 30 -0.84 4.21 -14.86
C GLU A 30 -2.26 3.74 -15.23
N GLN A 31 -3.13 3.53 -14.24
CA GLN A 31 -4.48 2.98 -14.47
C GLN A 31 -5.58 4.03 -14.63
N GLY A 32 -5.30 5.31 -14.34
CA GLY A 32 -6.26 6.41 -14.52
C GLY A 32 -7.39 6.44 -13.49
N VAL A 33 -7.22 5.83 -12.32
CA VAL A 33 -8.16 5.93 -11.20
C VAL A 33 -8.18 7.39 -10.71
N PRO A 34 -9.36 8.02 -10.54
CA PRO A 34 -9.46 9.36 -9.98
C PRO A 34 -8.76 9.43 -8.62
N LYS A 35 -7.89 10.43 -8.42
CA LYS A 35 -7.08 10.58 -7.20
C LYS A 35 -7.92 10.62 -5.92
N GLU A 36 -9.15 11.14 -6.00
CA GLU A 36 -10.09 11.24 -4.89
C GLU A 36 -10.69 9.89 -4.47
N LEU A 37 -10.59 8.86 -5.31
CA LEU A 37 -11.05 7.51 -5.03
C LEU A 37 -9.93 6.60 -4.52
N GLU A 38 -8.67 7.02 -4.69
CA GLU A 38 -7.51 6.18 -4.32
C GLU A 38 -7.39 5.98 -2.81
N TYR A 39 -7.68 7.02 -2.03
CA TYR A 39 -7.65 6.94 -0.57
C TYR A 39 -9.06 6.85 -0.01
N ASP A 40 -9.30 5.88 0.88
CA ASP A 40 -10.60 5.67 1.52
C ASP A 40 -10.48 5.60 3.05
N ALA A 41 -11.63 5.48 3.71
CA ALA A 41 -11.68 5.43 5.16
C ALA A 41 -10.96 4.20 5.76
N TYR A 42 -10.78 3.12 4.97
CA TYR A 42 -10.15 1.90 5.44
C TYR A 42 -8.62 1.99 5.45
N ASP A 43 -8.04 2.97 4.76
CA ASP A 43 -6.59 3.19 4.80
C ASP A 43 -6.06 3.48 6.21
N ALA A 44 -6.90 4.01 7.09
CA ALA A 44 -6.55 4.29 8.48
C ALA A 44 -6.50 3.04 9.37
N THR A 45 -7.23 1.99 9.02
CA THR A 45 -7.42 0.79 9.86
C THR A 45 -6.78 -0.47 9.26
N ALA A 46 -6.43 -0.45 7.98
CA ALA A 46 -5.81 -1.56 7.29
C ALA A 46 -4.36 -1.80 7.76
N VAL A 47 -3.92 -3.06 7.70
CA VAL A 47 -2.50 -3.41 7.78
C VAL A 47 -1.87 -3.14 6.43
N HIS A 48 -0.86 -2.28 6.37
CA HIS A 48 -0.11 -1.99 5.15
C HIS A 48 1.20 -2.77 5.15
N VAL A 49 1.59 -3.28 3.98
CA VAL A 49 2.87 -3.95 3.76
C VAL A 49 3.61 -3.29 2.62
N LEU A 50 4.91 -3.13 2.78
CA LEU A 50 5.79 -2.50 1.79
C LEU A 50 6.92 -3.45 1.41
N ALA A 51 7.12 -3.64 0.11
CA ALA A 51 8.28 -4.32 -0.46
C ALA A 51 9.34 -3.28 -0.84
N VAL A 52 10.55 -3.40 -0.28
CA VAL A 52 11.63 -2.43 -0.46
C VAL A 52 12.89 -3.15 -0.91
N ARG A 53 13.57 -2.60 -1.90
CA ARG A 53 14.88 -3.10 -2.34
C ARG A 53 15.98 -2.75 -1.33
N ALA A 54 17.10 -3.46 -1.39
CA ALA A 54 18.26 -3.21 -0.51
C ALA A 54 18.80 -1.75 -0.52
N ASP A 55 18.55 -0.97 -1.56
CA ASP A 55 18.92 0.46 -1.66
C ASP A 55 17.84 1.43 -1.15
N GLY A 56 16.77 0.90 -0.56
CA GLY A 56 15.66 1.70 -0.02
C GLY A 56 14.57 2.03 -1.03
N LEU A 57 14.69 1.61 -2.29
CA LEU A 57 13.65 1.88 -3.30
C LEU A 57 12.37 1.07 -3.01
N PRO A 58 11.20 1.71 -2.82
CA PRO A 58 9.93 1.01 -2.77
C PRO A 58 9.63 0.34 -4.11
N LEU A 59 9.31 -0.96 -4.08
CA LEU A 59 9.01 -1.75 -5.27
C LEU A 59 7.52 -2.08 -5.41
N GLY A 60 6.80 -2.12 -4.29
CA GLY A 60 5.41 -2.57 -4.27
C GLY A 60 4.81 -2.41 -2.88
N THR A 61 3.49 -2.37 -2.81
CA THR A 61 2.75 -2.26 -1.56
C THR A 61 1.46 -3.05 -1.64
N GLY A 62 0.95 -3.45 -0.48
CA GLY A 62 -0.39 -4.00 -0.33
C GLY A 62 -1.04 -3.52 0.96
N ARG A 63 -2.37 -3.67 1.04
CA ARG A 63 -3.11 -3.47 2.29
C ARG A 63 -4.03 -4.66 2.54
N LEU A 64 -4.18 -5.01 3.80
CA LEU A 64 -5.09 -6.05 4.27
C LEU A 64 -6.16 -5.42 5.15
N LEU A 65 -7.41 -5.51 4.70
CA LEU A 65 -8.56 -5.23 5.57
C LEU A 65 -8.79 -6.43 6.49
N HIS A 66 -9.12 -6.18 7.75
CA HIS A 66 -9.41 -7.23 8.73
C HIS A 66 -10.54 -6.82 9.68
N GLY A 67 -11.05 -7.77 10.45
CA GLY A 67 -12.14 -7.52 11.41
C GLY A 67 -13.44 -7.08 10.75
N ALA A 68 -14.09 -6.07 11.32
CA ALA A 68 -15.39 -5.58 10.84
C ALA A 68 -15.32 -5.00 9.42
N ASP A 69 -14.23 -4.32 9.07
CA ASP A 69 -14.02 -3.72 7.75
C ASP A 69 -13.93 -4.79 6.66
N ALA A 70 -13.27 -5.92 6.95
CA ALA A 70 -13.23 -7.06 6.04
C ALA A 70 -14.62 -7.70 5.88
N ALA A 71 -15.31 -7.96 6.98
CA ALA A 71 -16.65 -8.57 6.95
C ALA A 71 -17.65 -7.75 6.11
N GLY A 72 -17.58 -6.42 6.18
CA GLY A 72 -18.42 -5.53 5.38
C GLY A 72 -18.13 -5.53 3.87
N LYS A 73 -16.98 -6.06 3.44
CA LYS A 73 -16.53 -6.07 2.03
C LYS A 73 -16.54 -7.45 1.38
N THR A 74 -16.30 -8.51 2.15
CA THR A 74 -16.11 -9.87 1.60
C THR A 74 -17.25 -10.84 1.85
N GLY A 75 -18.22 -10.51 2.73
CA GLY A 75 -19.38 -11.37 3.02
C GLY A 75 -19.04 -12.53 3.95
#